data_AF-A0A5C6AGU3-F1
#
_entry.id   AF-A0A5C6AGU3-F1
#
_cell.length_a   1.000
_cell.length_b   1.000
_cell.length_c   1.000
_cell.angle_alpha   90.00
_cell.angle_beta   90.00
_cell.angle_gamma   90.00
#
_symmetry.space_group_name_H-M   'P 1'
#
loop_
_entity.id
_entity.type
_entity.pdbx_description
1 polymer ?
#
loop_
_entity_poly.entity_id
_entity_poly.type
_entity_poly.pdbx_seq_one_letter_code
_entity_poly.pdbx_strand_id
1 'polypeptide(L)' 'MIPDPTAEIKRIRHQLGADDGFDLDRIFARIRRVQAESGRTCIRRPSRKPANHAMQRSGGGDVSASGESTPAAR' A
#
# COMPACT_ATOMS: atom_id res chain seq x y z
N MET A 1 -2.29 -33.37 4.26
CA MET A 1 -3.15 -32.27 3.77
C MET A 1 -2.31 -31.00 3.84
N ILE A 2 -2.01 -30.37 2.71
CA ILE A 2 -1.22 -29.12 2.69
C ILE A 2 -2.17 -28.00 3.11
N PRO A 3 -1.86 -27.21 4.16
CA PRO A 3 -2.71 -26.11 4.59
C PRO A 3 -2.84 -25.08 3.45
N ASP A 4 -4.01 -24.45 3.34
CA ASP A 4 -4.23 -23.36 2.38
C ASP A 4 -3.14 -22.29 2.61
N PRO A 5 -2.31 -21.99 1.59
CA PRO A 5 -1.23 -21.02 1.72
C PRO A 5 -1.74 -19.64 2.15
N THR A 6 -2.97 -19.28 1.77
CA THR A 6 -3.59 -18.01 2.17
C THR A 6 -3.91 -17.99 3.66
N ALA A 7 -4.49 -19.08 4.16
CA ALA A 7 -4.78 -19.24 5.58
C ALA A 7 -3.49 -19.20 6.41
N GLU A 8 -2.42 -19.83 5.94
CA GLU A 8 -1.14 -19.86 6.65
C GLU A 8 -0.48 -18.47 6.68
N ILE A 9 -0.50 -17.73 5.57
CA ILE A 9 0.00 -16.35 5.55
C ILE A 9 -0.78 -15.46 6.53
N LYS A 10 -2.11 -15.59 6.58
CA LYS A 10 -2.95 -14.83 7.52
C LYS A 10 -2.62 -15.19 8.97
N ARG A 11 -2.45 -16.49 9.27
CA ARG A 11 -2.06 -16.99 10.60
C ARG A 11 -0.72 -16.42 11.04
N ILE A 12 0.30 -16.50 10.18
CA ILE A 12 1.64 -15.97 10.46
C ILE A 12 1.59 -14.46 10.70
N ARG A 13 0.87 -13.71 9.87
CA ARG A 13 0.70 -12.26 10.06
C ARG A 13 0.06 -11.94 11.40
N HIS A 14 -0.99 -12.67 11.78
CA HIS A 14 -1.69 -12.45 13.04
C HIS A 14 -0.79 -12.76 14.24
N GLN A 15 -0.05 -13.86 14.18
CA GLN A 15 0.92 -14.22 15.21
C GLN A 15 2.00 -13.15 15.37
N LEU A 16 2.62 -12.72 14.26
CA LEU A 16 3.66 -11.68 14.29
C LEU A 16 3.13 -10.34 14.83
N GLY A 17 1.88 -10.00 14.51
CA GLY A 17 1.22 -8.82 15.08
C GLY A 17 1.01 -8.98 16.59
N ALA A 18 0.50 -10.12 17.03
CA ALA A 18 0.20 -10.40 18.44
C ALA A 18 1.47 -10.35 19.32
N ASP A 19 2.59 -10.91 18.85
CA ASP A 19 3.86 -10.93 19.58
C ASP A 19 4.34 -9.52 19.97
N ASP A 20 4.05 -8.52 19.13
CA ASP A 20 4.43 -7.12 19.32
C ASP A 20 3.22 -6.22 19.72
N GLY A 21 2.09 -6.83 20.11
CA GLY A 21 0.87 -6.11 20.54
C GLY A 21 0.20 -5.27 19.45
N PHE A 22 0.40 -5.63 18.18
CA PHE A 22 -0.01 -4.89 16.98
C PHE A 22 0.53 -3.45 16.91
N ASP A 23 1.55 -3.13 17.71
CA ASP A 23 2.20 -1.83 17.72
C ASP A 23 3.25 -1.76 16.61
N LEU A 24 2.93 -1.00 15.56
CA LEU A 24 3.81 -0.80 14.42
C LEU A 24 5.18 -0.24 14.82
N ASP A 25 5.24 0.63 15.83
CA ASP A 25 6.51 1.21 16.26
C ASP A 25 7.40 0.18 16.92
N ARG A 26 6.83 -0.72 17.73
CA ARG A 26 7.55 -1.87 18.32
C ARG A 26 8.04 -2.84 17.24
N ILE A 27 7.17 -3.21 16.30
CA ILE A 27 7.53 -4.09 15.18
C ILE A 27 8.72 -3.50 14.40
N PHE A 28 8.67 -2.22 14.03
CA PHE A 28 9.77 -1.58 13.32
C PHE A 28 11.04 -1.44 14.18
N ALA A 29 10.92 -1.24 15.49
CA ALA A 29 12.08 -1.20 16.39
C ALA A 29 12.79 -2.56 16.44
N ARG A 30 12.02 -3.66 16.57
CA ARG A 30 12.54 -5.03 16.54
C ARG A 30 13.21 -5.34 15.20
N ILE A 31 12.55 -5.02 14.08
CA ILE A 31 13.13 -5.23 12.74
C ILE A 31 14.43 -4.43 12.56
N ARG A 32 14.50 -3.17 13.01
CA ARG A 32 15.75 -2.40 12.95
C ARG A 32 16.87 -3.05 13.75
N ARG A 33 16.58 -3.57 14.94
CA ARG A 33 17.56 -4.26 15.77
C ARG A 33 18.13 -5.50 15.07
N VAL A 34 17.26 -6.38 14.56
CA VAL A 34 17.68 -7.60 13.84
C VAL A 34 18.50 -7.25 12.58
N GLN A 35 18.13 -6.19 11.87
CA GLN A 35 18.89 -5.71 10.71
C GLN A 35 20.26 -5.16 11.08
N ALA A 36 20.37 -4.45 12.22
CA ALA A 36 21.66 -3.97 12.73
C ALA A 36 22.57 -5.13 13.16
N GLU A 37 22.02 -6.13 13.86
CA GLU A 37 22.74 -7.33 14.29
C GLU A 37 23.21 -8.18 13.10
N SER A 38 22.40 -8.28 12.04
CA SER A 38 22.73 -9.06 10.84
C SER A 38 23.58 -8.31 9.81
N GLY A 39 23.72 -6.99 9.95
CA GLY A 39 24.33 -6.10 8.95
C GLY A 39 23.56 -6.01 7.63
N ARG A 40 22.34 -6.58 7.55
CA ARG A 40 21.52 -6.61 6.33
C ARG A 40 20.27 -5.76 6.50
N THR A 41 20.01 -4.89 5.52
CA THR A 41 18.75 -4.14 5.45
C THR A 41 17.80 -4.82 4.46
N CYS A 42 16.72 -5.41 4.98
CA CYS A 42 15.67 -6.08 4.22
C CYS A 42 14.37 -5.26 4.17
N ILE A 43 14.07 -4.45 5.18
CA ILE A 43 12.80 -3.70 5.31
C ILE A 43 13.08 -2.26 5.75
N ARG A 44 12.57 -1.30 4.97
CA ARG A 44 12.54 0.12 5.32
C ARG A 44 11.11 0.55 5.65
N ARG A 45 10.92 1.22 6.78
CA ARG A 45 9.62 1.80 7.16
C ARG A 45 9.20 2.84 6.10
N PRO A 46 8.00 2.71 5.51
CA PRO A 46 7.51 3.71 4.55
C PRO A 46 7.25 5.04 5.26
N SER A 47 7.41 6.13 4.51
CA SER A 47 7.04 7.47 4.98
C SER A 47 5.54 7.52 5.28
N ARG A 48 5.17 8.04 6.45
CA ARG A 48 3.76 8.25 6.83
C ARG A 48 3.21 9.60 6.36
N LYS A 49 3.94 10.33 5.51
CA LYS A 49 3.45 11.61 4.96
C LYS A 49 2.12 11.32 4.24
N PRO A 50 1.03 12.01 4.59
CA PRO A 50 -0.22 11.86 3.87
C PRO A 50 0.04 12.19 2.41
N ALA A 51 -0.19 11.22 1.53
CA ALA A 51 -0.22 11.49 0.12
C ALA A 51 -1.44 12.37 -0.12
N ASN A 52 -1.22 13.61 -0.55
CA ASN A 52 -2.30 14.52 -0.93
C ASN A 52 -2.86 14.03 -2.27
N HIS A 53 -3.60 12.93 -2.25
CA HIS A 53 -4.38 12.49 -3.39
C HIS A 53 -5.54 13.48 -3.50
N ALA A 54 -5.41 14.46 -4.40
CA ALA A 54 -6.52 15.32 -4.79
C ALA A 54 -7.69 14.39 -5.11
N MET A 55 -8.78 14.52 -4.35
CA MET A 55 -9.99 13.71 -4.58
C MET A 55 -10.45 13.99 -6.00
N GLN A 56 -10.22 13.06 -6.93
CA GLN A 56 -10.92 13.07 -8.20
C GLN A 56 -12.39 12.83 -7.86
N ARG A 57 -13.15 13.92 -7.81
CA ARG A 57 -14.61 13.84 -7.88
C ARG A 57 -14.92 13.15 -9.19
N SER A 58 -15.29 11.88 -9.13
CA SER A 58 -15.96 11.22 -10.25
C SER A 58 -17.28 11.95 -10.50
N GLY A 59 -17.21 13.04 -11.27
CA GLY A 59 -18.34 13.55 -12.04
C GLY A 59 -18.52 12.59 -13.20
N GLY A 60 -19.70 11.99 -13.26
CA GLY A 60 -20.08 10.96 -14.24
C GLY A 60 -19.79 11.39 -15.68
N GLY A 61 -19.51 10.38 -16.49
CA GLY A 61 -19.11 10.55 -17.88
C GLY A 61 -20.14 11.29 -18.71
N ASP A 62 -19.62 11.96 -19.74
CA ASP A 62 -20.34 12.10 -20.98
C ASP A 62 -19.41 11.62 -22.09
N VAL A 63 -19.72 10.45 -22.63
CA VAL A 63 -19.08 9.93 -23.84
C VAL A 63 -19.81 10.62 -25.00
N SER A 64 -19.44 11.85 -25.32
CA SER A 64 -19.95 12.49 -26.53
C SER A 64 -19.10 12.05 -27.71
N ALA A 65 -19.49 10.91 -28.30
CA ALA A 65 -19.13 10.60 -29.68
C ALA A 65 -19.75 11.64 -30.63
N SER A 66 -19.10 11.81 -31.77
CA SER A 66 -19.57 12.45 -33.02
C SER A 66 -19.23 13.92 -33.22
N GLY A 67 -18.55 14.20 -34.33
CA GLY A 67 -18.70 15.46 -35.04
C GLY A 67 -17.41 16.08 -35.55
N GLU A 68 -16.83 15.51 -36.61
CA GLU A 68 -16.02 16.30 -37.54
C GLU A 68 -16.85 17.49 -38.06
N SER A 69 -16.37 18.72 -37.89
CA SER A 69 -16.78 19.91 -38.67
C SER A 69 -15.80 21.08 -38.45
N THR A 70 -15.05 21.34 -39.52
CA THR A 70 -14.33 22.53 -40.01
C THR A 70 -14.24 23.81 -39.15
N PRO A 71 -13.07 24.49 -39.10
CA PRO A 71 -12.95 25.81 -38.49
C PRO A 71 -13.46 26.92 -39.44
N ALA A 72 -14.22 27.88 -38.92
CA ALA A 72 -14.44 29.17 -39.58
C ALA A 72 -13.41 30.18 -39.06
N ALA A 73 -12.48 30.58 -39.94
CA ALA A 73 -11.58 31.70 -39.69
C ALA A 73 -12.35 33.03 -39.78
N ARG A 74 -11.99 33.98 -38.91
CA ARG A 74 -12.32 35.40 -39.06
C ARG A 74 -11.36 36.06 -40.04
#